data_AF-A0A2T3NSU6-F1
#
_entry.id   AF-A0A2T3NSU6-F1
#
_cell.length_a   1.000
_cell.length_b   1.000
_cell.length_c   1.000
_cell.angle_alpha   90.00
_cell.angle_beta   90.00
_cell.angle_gamma   90.00
#
_symmetry.space_group_name_H-M   'P 1'
#
loop_
_entity.id
_entity.type
_entity.pdbx_description
1 polymer ?
#
loop_
_entity_poly.entity_id
_entity_poly.type
_entity_poly.pdbx_seq_one_letter_code
_entity_poly.pdbx_strand_id
1 'polypeptide(L)'
;MTLQRSAFASLALLTLLTGCAEGPVSQQAATPTTSQPEDTAEAGKVQAFMLRGNVVLGHESRSIQPCGSSQQYWLQLPLSMQQDVDAITRPGYEPMYGEFIGFLEPAPEVGFAAGYDAVFKVKQLNLLSNEMRQGCQQPPHATRVFGNEPGWTVEVKDGQASLLRIGHDTELQAVTEQQSQSGQQRYAGKDFNLVMTKGQCNDTMSDSVFGWQAKLEWQGQQYQGCATLGSSDATRGWVGQYQGTSMMGDTPLFTTTIKLNPDHSATTEYDYPGDEPSLNETGFWQQTSATQVKVTMVSHQGRRLISERLFTLEDGQLTTQEETINGQTFPLGGAGLVLAPVAATD
;
A
#
# COMPACT_ATOMS: atom_id res chain seq x y z
N MET A 1 -92.13 -18.51 -22.46
CA MET A 1 -91.32 -18.31 -21.24
C MET A 1 -90.33 -17.20 -21.57
N THR A 2 -90.64 -15.89 -21.56
CA THR A 2 -91.33 -15.08 -20.52
C THR A 2 -90.73 -15.38 -19.15
N LEU A 3 -90.08 -14.47 -18.41
CA LEU A 3 -90.26 -13.01 -18.26
C LEU A 3 -88.96 -12.34 -17.74
N GLN A 4 -88.60 -11.16 -18.26
CA GLN A 4 -88.61 -9.85 -17.57
C GLN A 4 -87.38 -9.53 -16.71
N ARG A 5 -86.91 -8.28 -16.54
CA ARG A 5 -87.46 -6.92 -16.75
C ARG A 5 -86.22 -5.99 -16.77
N SER A 6 -86.13 -5.01 -17.69
CA SER A 6 -86.43 -3.58 -17.44
C SER A 6 -85.49 -2.91 -16.42
N ALA A 7 -85.00 -1.69 -16.57
CA ALA A 7 -85.04 -0.66 -17.60
C ALA A 7 -83.93 0.34 -17.24
N PHE A 8 -83.44 1.07 -18.23
CA PHE A 8 -82.56 2.23 -18.05
C PHE A 8 -83.29 3.35 -17.30
N ALA A 9 -82.61 3.95 -16.33
CA ALA A 9 -82.91 5.28 -15.81
C ALA A 9 -81.59 6.07 -15.72
N SER A 10 -81.58 7.20 -16.41
CA SER A 10 -80.47 8.16 -16.47
C SER A 10 -80.58 9.22 -15.36
N LEU A 11 -79.46 9.93 -15.17
CA LEU A 11 -79.21 11.16 -14.39
C LEU A 11 -78.92 11.00 -12.88
N ALA A 12 -77.68 11.30 -12.49
CA ALA A 12 -77.36 12.61 -11.91
C ALA A 12 -75.83 12.80 -11.75
N LEU A 13 -75.39 13.99 -12.15
CA LEU A 13 -74.06 14.57 -11.90
C LEU A 13 -73.81 14.73 -10.39
N LEU A 14 -72.61 14.39 -9.92
CA LEU A 14 -71.99 15.05 -8.77
C LEU A 14 -70.48 15.14 -8.95
N THR A 15 -70.03 16.39 -8.98
CA THR A 15 -68.65 16.87 -8.99
C THR A 15 -67.92 16.54 -7.68
N LEU A 16 -66.69 16.01 -7.78
CA LEU A 16 -65.66 16.20 -6.75
C LEU A 16 -64.32 16.50 -7.44
N LEU A 17 -63.86 17.74 -7.28
CA LEU A 17 -62.48 18.16 -7.49
C LEU A 17 -61.65 17.72 -6.28
N THR A 18 -60.52 17.05 -6.53
CA THR A 18 -59.39 17.01 -5.59
C THR A 18 -58.09 17.01 -6.37
N GLY A 19 -57.37 18.13 -6.33
CA GLY A 19 -55.92 18.18 -6.55
C GLY A 19 -55.18 18.02 -5.23
N CYS A 20 -53.97 17.49 -5.27
CA CYS A 20 -52.88 17.61 -4.28
C CYS A 20 -51.59 17.23 -5.04
N ALA A 21 -50.69 18.17 -5.30
CA ALA A 21 -49.72 18.78 -4.38
C ALA A 21 -48.38 18.02 -4.43
N GLU A 22 -47.42 18.61 -5.15
CA GLU A 22 -46.00 18.23 -5.14
C GLU A 22 -45.42 18.50 -3.76
N GLY A 23 -44.85 17.46 -3.15
CA GLY A 23 -44.16 17.54 -1.86
C GLY A 23 -42.79 18.23 -2.00
N PRO A 24 -42.30 18.89 -0.94
CA PRO A 24 -41.08 19.67 -0.99
C PRO A 24 -39.85 18.75 -1.07
N VAL A 25 -38.91 19.13 -1.95
CA VAL A 25 -37.56 18.55 -2.02
C VAL A 25 -36.81 18.92 -0.75
N SER A 26 -36.64 17.93 0.15
CA SER A 26 -35.73 18.02 1.28
C SER A 26 -34.30 18.00 0.75
N GLN A 27 -33.62 19.15 0.80
CA GLN A 27 -32.18 19.24 0.64
C GLN A 27 -31.52 18.57 1.85
N GLN A 28 -31.16 17.30 1.72
CA GLN A 28 -30.29 16.63 2.68
C GLN A 28 -28.91 17.29 2.61
N ALA A 29 -28.48 17.89 3.72
CA ALA A 29 -27.14 18.41 3.90
C ALA A 29 -26.11 17.30 3.65
N ALA A 30 -25.19 17.54 2.72
CA ALA A 30 -24.08 16.63 2.45
C ALA A 30 -23.14 16.60 3.66
N THR A 31 -23.17 15.51 4.41
CA THR A 31 -22.05 15.08 5.25
C THR A 31 -20.82 14.86 4.37
N PRO A 32 -19.60 15.24 4.80
CA PRO A 32 -18.40 14.98 4.03
C PRO A 32 -18.14 13.47 4.00
N THR A 33 -18.42 12.85 2.85
CA THR A 33 -18.01 11.49 2.56
C THR A 33 -16.50 11.50 2.37
N THR A 34 -15.78 10.92 3.32
CA THR A 34 -14.42 10.44 3.10
C THR A 34 -14.47 9.42 1.96
N SER A 35 -14.15 9.85 0.74
CA SER A 35 -14.08 8.96 -0.41
C SER A 35 -12.83 8.09 -0.29
N GLN A 36 -13.02 6.88 0.24
CA GLN A 36 -12.13 5.75 -0.03
C GLN A 36 -12.04 5.56 -1.56
N PRO A 37 -10.87 5.17 -2.10
CA PRO A 37 -10.77 4.79 -3.49
C PRO A 37 -11.72 3.61 -3.75
N GLU A 38 -12.61 3.74 -4.73
CA GLU A 38 -13.42 2.63 -5.22
C GLU A 38 -12.48 1.52 -5.75
N ASP A 39 -12.48 0.43 -5.01
CA ASP A 39 -11.69 -0.76 -5.21
C ASP A 39 -12.33 -1.59 -6.32
N THR A 40 -11.94 -1.35 -7.57
CA THR A 40 -12.04 -2.37 -8.63
C THR A 40 -10.67 -3.01 -8.79
N ALA A 41 -10.22 -3.71 -7.75
CA ALA A 41 -9.04 -4.58 -7.83
C ALA A 41 -9.34 -5.74 -8.78
N GLU A 42 -8.58 -5.83 -9.88
CA GLU A 42 -8.41 -7.11 -10.58
C GLU A 42 -7.86 -8.13 -9.57
N ALA A 43 -8.64 -9.18 -9.28
CA ALA A 43 -8.24 -10.24 -8.36
C ALA A 43 -6.81 -10.74 -8.71
N GLY A 44 -5.90 -10.67 -7.74
CA GLY A 44 -4.51 -11.14 -7.87
C GLY A 44 -3.46 -10.09 -8.21
N LYS A 45 -3.83 -8.83 -8.50
CA LYS A 45 -2.85 -7.76 -8.73
C LYS A 45 -2.40 -7.17 -7.38
N VAL A 46 -1.12 -7.31 -7.06
CA VAL A 46 -0.55 -6.77 -5.82
C VAL A 46 -0.52 -5.25 -5.82
N GLN A 47 -0.80 -4.65 -4.66
CA GLN A 47 -0.68 -3.23 -4.42
C GLN A 47 0.79 -2.87 -4.23
N ALA A 48 1.20 -1.75 -4.84
CA ALA A 48 2.54 -1.23 -4.62
C ALA A 48 2.63 -0.57 -3.24
N PHE A 49 3.76 -0.76 -2.55
CA PHE A 49 4.00 -0.25 -1.20
C PHE A 49 5.30 0.57 -1.14
N MET A 50 5.41 1.39 -0.09
CA MET A 50 6.61 2.20 0.18
C MET A 50 7.64 1.35 0.91
N LEU A 51 8.82 1.19 0.33
CA LEU A 51 9.96 0.54 0.96
C LEU A 51 11.09 1.54 1.14
N ARG A 52 11.56 1.70 2.39
CA ARG A 52 12.72 2.51 2.73
C ARG A 52 13.85 1.64 3.27
N GLY A 53 15.08 1.95 2.90
CA GLY A 53 16.20 1.08 3.22
C GLY A 53 17.57 1.63 2.86
N ASN A 54 18.59 0.86 3.23
CA ASN A 54 19.95 1.04 2.73
C ASN A 54 20.02 0.44 1.34
N VAL A 55 20.55 1.20 0.39
CA VAL A 55 20.59 0.88 -1.03
C VAL A 55 22.03 0.74 -1.47
N VAL A 56 22.37 -0.40 -2.06
CA VAL A 56 23.68 -0.63 -2.67
C VAL A 56 23.48 -0.80 -4.17
N LEU A 57 24.17 0.03 -4.96
CA LEU A 57 24.11 0.00 -6.42
C LEU A 57 25.52 -0.10 -6.99
N GLY A 58 25.68 -1.05 -7.91
CA GLY A 58 26.80 -1.09 -8.83
C GLY A 58 26.59 -2.17 -9.89
N HIS A 59 27.69 -2.61 -10.50
CA HIS A 59 27.63 -3.45 -11.71
C HIS A 59 26.99 -4.82 -11.47
N GLU A 60 27.29 -5.45 -10.33
CA GLU A 60 26.84 -6.82 -10.00
C GLU A 60 26.01 -6.91 -8.72
N SER A 61 25.86 -5.79 -8.01
CA SER A 61 25.06 -5.70 -6.79
C SER A 61 24.06 -4.56 -6.90
N ARG A 62 22.78 -4.89 -6.81
CA ARG A 62 21.68 -3.93 -6.76
C ARG A 62 20.72 -4.42 -5.70
N SER A 63 20.84 -3.88 -4.49
CA SER A 63 20.01 -4.34 -3.37
C SER A 63 19.42 -3.19 -2.58
N ILE A 64 18.30 -3.50 -1.93
CA ILE A 64 17.74 -2.70 -0.85
C ILE A 64 17.60 -3.59 0.38
N GLN A 65 18.17 -3.14 1.49
CA GLN A 65 17.95 -3.70 2.82
C GLN A 65 16.94 -2.81 3.55
N PRO A 66 15.70 -3.27 3.80
CA PRO A 66 14.69 -2.48 4.50
C PRO A 66 15.22 -2.01 5.86
N CYS A 67 14.88 -0.78 6.26
CA CYS A 67 15.35 -0.25 7.52
C CYS A 67 14.91 -1.13 8.70
N GLY A 68 15.85 -1.49 9.58
CA GLY A 68 15.59 -2.35 10.74
C GLY A 68 15.52 -3.85 10.43
N SER A 69 15.83 -4.28 9.21
CA SER A 69 15.82 -5.67 8.79
C SER A 69 17.22 -6.21 8.45
N SER A 70 17.43 -7.52 8.59
CA SER A 70 18.55 -8.25 7.99
C SER A 70 18.24 -8.75 6.57
N GLN A 71 16.97 -8.72 6.15
CA GLN A 71 16.53 -9.13 4.84
C GLN A 71 17.02 -8.16 3.77
N GLN A 72 17.30 -8.69 2.59
CA GLN A 72 17.61 -7.89 1.42
C GLN A 72 16.76 -8.34 0.24
N TYR A 73 16.45 -7.39 -0.64
CA TYR A 73 15.80 -7.64 -1.91
C TYR A 73 16.67 -7.15 -3.05
N TRP A 74 16.64 -7.86 -4.17
CA TRP A 74 17.25 -7.36 -5.39
C TRP A 74 16.46 -6.15 -5.90
N LEU A 75 17.12 -5.01 -6.02
CA LEU A 75 16.48 -3.76 -6.42
C LEU A 75 16.48 -3.63 -7.95
N GLN A 76 15.30 -3.72 -8.55
CA GLN A 76 15.15 -3.51 -9.99
C GLN A 76 14.57 -2.13 -10.29
N LEU A 77 15.44 -1.24 -10.78
CA LEU A 77 15.08 0.09 -11.24
C LEU A 77 14.64 0.08 -12.71
N PRO A 78 13.59 0.83 -13.11
CA PRO A 78 13.25 1.03 -14.50
C PRO A 78 14.35 1.81 -15.23
N LEU A 79 14.52 1.57 -16.53
CA LEU A 79 15.54 2.22 -17.36
C LEU A 79 15.46 3.76 -17.29
N SER A 80 14.25 4.31 -17.19
CA SER A 80 14.00 5.75 -17.11
C SER A 80 14.56 6.41 -15.85
N MET A 81 14.99 5.65 -14.83
CA MET A 81 15.60 6.18 -13.60
C MET A 81 17.12 6.01 -13.57
N GLN A 82 17.71 5.27 -14.52
CA GLN A 82 19.12 4.86 -14.41
C GLN A 82 20.07 6.05 -14.50
N GLN A 83 19.89 6.94 -15.48
CA GLN A 83 20.78 8.08 -15.69
C GLN A 83 20.95 8.93 -14.42
N ASP A 84 19.86 9.17 -13.71
CA ASP A 84 19.83 10.05 -12.56
C ASP A 84 20.32 9.38 -11.28
N VAL A 85 20.00 8.10 -11.12
CA VAL A 85 20.54 7.28 -10.05
C VAL A 85 22.05 7.12 -10.22
N ASP A 86 22.53 6.89 -11.44
CA ASP A 86 23.94 6.79 -11.76
C ASP A 86 24.68 8.12 -11.48
N ALA A 87 24.02 9.27 -11.66
CA ALA A 87 24.60 10.58 -11.38
C ALA A 87 24.92 10.82 -9.90
N ILE A 88 24.19 10.18 -8.97
CA ILE A 88 24.43 10.30 -7.52
C ILE A 88 25.10 9.06 -6.91
N THR A 89 25.20 7.96 -7.67
CA THR A 89 25.84 6.73 -7.20
C THR A 89 27.36 6.89 -7.22
N ARG A 90 28.00 6.81 -6.04
CA ARG A 90 29.46 6.89 -5.93
C ARG A 90 30.12 5.52 -6.19
N PRO A 91 31.35 5.51 -6.72
CA PRO A 91 32.15 4.28 -6.80
C PRO A 91 32.34 3.63 -5.42
N GLY A 92 32.49 2.30 -5.38
CA GLY A 92 32.84 1.57 -4.16
C GLY A 92 31.69 0.91 -3.43
N TYR A 93 30.48 0.86 -4.02
CA TYR A 93 29.31 0.18 -3.43
C TYR A 93 28.92 0.73 -2.04
N GLU A 94 29.16 2.02 -1.79
CA GLU A 94 28.77 2.65 -0.53
C GLU A 94 27.23 2.66 -0.41
N PRO A 95 26.66 2.25 0.75
CA PRO A 95 25.22 2.31 0.96
C PRO A 95 24.69 3.75 0.94
N MET A 96 23.66 3.97 0.14
CA MET A 96 22.84 5.17 0.15
C MET A 96 21.56 4.93 0.92
N TYR A 97 20.85 5.98 1.28
CA TYR A 97 19.48 5.85 1.77
C TYR A 97 18.49 6.02 0.63
N GLY A 98 17.53 5.10 0.51
CA GLY A 98 16.52 5.18 -0.53
C GLY A 98 15.12 4.82 -0.04
N GLU A 99 14.15 5.37 -0.76
CA GLU A 99 12.73 5.23 -0.57
C GLU A 99 12.08 5.03 -1.93
N PHE A 100 11.39 3.91 -2.09
CA PHE A 100 10.82 3.50 -3.38
C PHE A 100 9.42 2.96 -3.19
N ILE A 101 8.59 3.18 -4.20
CA ILE A 101 7.26 2.59 -4.31
C ILE A 101 7.33 1.50 -5.37
N GLY A 102 6.96 0.28 -5.00
CA GLY A 102 7.14 -0.89 -5.84
C GLY A 102 6.42 -2.10 -5.30
N PHE A 103 6.74 -3.26 -5.84
CA PHE A 103 6.16 -4.54 -5.45
C PHE A 103 7.23 -5.64 -5.56
N LEU A 104 7.04 -6.74 -4.85
CA LEU A 104 7.92 -7.90 -4.83
C LEU A 104 7.47 -8.95 -5.84
N GLU A 105 8.44 -9.59 -6.48
CA GLU A 105 8.27 -10.81 -7.26
C GLU A 105 9.30 -11.84 -6.79
N PRO A 106 9.04 -13.15 -6.94
CA PRO A 106 10.07 -14.16 -6.68
C PRO A 106 11.32 -13.85 -7.49
N ALA A 107 12.48 -13.95 -6.87
CA ALA A 107 13.74 -13.84 -7.59
C ALA A 107 13.82 -14.89 -8.71
N PRO A 108 14.56 -14.66 -9.81
CA PRO A 108 14.79 -15.69 -10.82
C PRO A 108 15.63 -16.87 -10.26
N GLU A 109 15.67 -17.99 -10.97
CA GLU A 109 16.51 -19.14 -10.61
C GLU A 109 18.00 -18.93 -10.88
N VAL A 110 18.33 -18.01 -11.80
CA VAL A 110 19.68 -17.75 -12.28
C VAL A 110 19.97 -16.25 -12.34
N GLY A 111 21.26 -15.91 -12.39
CA GLY A 111 21.74 -14.52 -12.45
C GLY A 111 21.94 -13.89 -11.07
N PHE A 112 22.34 -12.63 -11.03
CA PHE A 112 22.72 -11.93 -9.80
C PHE A 112 21.60 -11.84 -8.75
N ALA A 113 20.34 -11.80 -9.19
CA ALA A 113 19.19 -11.75 -8.30
C ALA A 113 18.84 -13.12 -7.68
N ALA A 114 19.39 -14.24 -8.15
CA ALA A 114 18.99 -15.58 -7.72
C ALA A 114 19.30 -15.90 -6.24
N GLY A 115 20.23 -15.16 -5.63
CA GLY A 115 20.57 -15.29 -4.21
C GLY A 115 19.64 -14.56 -3.25
N TYR A 116 18.58 -13.91 -3.75
CA TYR A 116 17.60 -13.17 -2.95
C TYR A 116 16.28 -13.92 -2.92
N ASP A 117 15.49 -13.74 -1.87
CA ASP A 117 14.13 -14.31 -1.82
C ASP A 117 13.20 -13.63 -2.85
N ALA A 118 13.42 -12.34 -3.09
CA ALA A 118 12.59 -11.55 -3.98
C ALA A 118 13.34 -10.43 -4.70
N VAL A 119 12.77 -10.03 -5.84
CA VAL A 119 13.11 -8.81 -6.56
C VAL A 119 12.09 -7.75 -6.21
N PHE A 120 12.54 -6.60 -5.71
CA PHE A 120 11.72 -5.41 -5.55
C PHE A 120 11.68 -4.62 -6.87
N LYS A 121 10.57 -4.72 -7.58
CA LYS A 121 10.30 -4.00 -8.84
C LYS A 121 9.87 -2.57 -8.52
N VAL A 122 10.77 -1.63 -8.75
CA VAL A 122 10.46 -0.21 -8.53
C VAL A 122 9.50 0.30 -9.60
N LYS A 123 8.35 0.81 -9.14
CA LYS A 123 7.43 1.58 -9.97
C LYS A 123 7.75 3.07 -9.93
N GLN A 124 8.23 3.54 -8.79
CA GLN A 124 8.49 4.95 -8.56
C GLN A 124 9.57 5.16 -7.49
N LEU A 125 10.46 6.11 -7.75
CA LEU A 125 11.35 6.68 -6.75
C LEU A 125 10.56 7.65 -5.86
N ASN A 126 10.80 7.65 -4.55
CA ASN A 126 10.37 8.74 -3.67
C ASN A 126 11.57 9.64 -3.34
N LEU A 127 12.65 9.02 -2.88
CA LEU A 127 13.92 9.66 -2.53
C LEU A 127 15.06 8.66 -2.70
N LEU A 128 16.19 9.10 -3.26
CA LEU A 128 17.47 8.42 -3.13
C LEU A 128 18.51 9.47 -2.75
N SER A 129 19.25 9.24 -1.68
CA SER A 129 20.18 10.22 -1.13
C SER A 129 21.46 9.57 -0.64
N ASN A 130 22.58 10.12 -1.08
CA ASN A 130 23.90 9.75 -0.61
C ASN A 130 24.35 10.59 0.61
N GLU A 131 23.63 11.66 0.93
CA GLU A 131 23.87 12.51 2.10
C GLU A 131 23.19 11.94 3.35
N MET A 132 22.03 11.31 3.19
CA MET A 132 21.24 10.72 4.27
C MET A 132 21.74 9.33 4.69
N ARG A 133 23.05 9.13 4.88
CA ARG A 133 23.62 7.79 5.21
C ARG A 133 23.05 7.16 6.48
N GLN A 134 22.55 7.97 7.41
CA GLN A 134 21.88 7.52 8.64
C GLN A 134 20.35 7.54 8.51
N GLY A 135 19.80 7.58 7.30
CA GLY A 135 18.37 7.70 7.05
C GLY A 135 17.57 6.62 7.76
N CYS A 136 18.03 5.36 7.76
CA CYS A 136 17.36 4.27 8.48
C CYS A 136 17.34 4.39 10.01
N GLN A 137 18.15 5.27 10.61
CA GLN A 137 18.12 5.57 12.04
C GLN A 137 17.04 6.62 12.37
N GLN A 138 16.56 7.34 11.36
CA GLN A 138 15.50 8.33 11.51
C GLN A 138 14.12 7.66 11.38
N PRO A 139 13.11 8.10 12.14
CA PRO A 139 11.74 7.65 11.95
C PRO A 139 11.24 8.00 10.53
N PRO A 140 10.21 7.29 10.02
CA PRO A 140 9.57 7.69 8.77
C PRO A 140 9.14 9.16 8.82
N HIS A 141 9.42 9.89 7.75
CA HIS A 141 9.10 11.31 7.67
C HIS A 141 7.71 11.52 7.07
N ALA A 142 7.13 12.70 7.34
CA ALA A 142 5.88 13.14 6.74
C ALA A 142 6.08 13.58 5.28
N THR A 143 4.99 13.81 4.54
CA THR A 143 5.11 14.38 3.18
C THR A 143 5.78 15.74 3.26
N ARG A 144 6.82 15.94 2.46
CA ARG A 144 7.61 17.18 2.44
C ARG A 144 7.73 17.73 1.04
N VAL A 145 7.67 19.05 0.93
CA VAL A 145 7.79 19.80 -0.31
C VAL A 145 8.73 20.97 -0.07
N PHE A 146 9.60 21.31 -1.01
CA PHE A 146 10.56 22.38 -0.82
C PHE A 146 11.03 22.99 -2.14
N GLY A 147 11.51 24.22 -2.08
CA GLY A 147 12.16 24.91 -3.19
C GLY A 147 13.19 25.91 -2.69
N ASN A 148 14.12 26.29 -3.56
CA ASN A 148 15.38 26.91 -3.12
C ASN A 148 15.48 28.42 -3.29
N GLU A 149 14.68 29.02 -4.17
CA GLU A 149 14.81 30.45 -4.48
C GLU A 149 13.45 31.15 -4.61
N PRO A 150 13.02 31.92 -3.59
CA PRO A 150 13.56 31.94 -2.22
C PRO A 150 13.39 30.57 -1.53
N GLY A 151 14.15 30.29 -0.48
CA GLY A 151 14.05 29.02 0.26
C GLY A 151 12.71 28.86 1.01
N TRP A 152 11.99 27.77 0.73
CA TRP A 152 10.74 27.43 1.40
C TRP A 152 10.57 25.91 1.59
N THR A 153 9.77 25.51 2.58
CA THR A 153 9.41 24.12 2.81
C THR A 153 7.97 24.02 3.32
N VAL A 154 7.22 23.04 2.83
CA VAL A 154 5.94 22.61 3.42
C VAL A 154 6.09 21.18 3.92
N GLU A 155 5.63 20.93 5.13
CA GLU A 155 5.40 19.58 5.66
C GLU A 155 3.89 19.35 5.81
N VAL A 156 3.41 18.18 5.40
CA VAL A 156 2.02 17.75 5.58
C VAL A 156 1.98 16.56 6.52
N LYS A 157 1.43 16.77 7.72
CA LYS A 157 1.42 15.80 8.82
C LYS A 157 0.17 15.98 9.67
N ASP A 158 -0.44 14.87 10.10
CA ASP A 158 -1.56 14.85 11.06
C ASP A 158 -2.72 15.80 10.70
N GLY A 159 -3.05 15.90 9.40
CA GLY A 159 -4.12 16.77 8.89
C GLY A 159 -3.76 18.26 8.86
N GLN A 160 -2.49 18.61 9.01
CA GLN A 160 -2.00 19.99 8.94
C GLN A 160 -0.91 20.13 7.87
N ALA A 161 -0.90 21.28 7.20
CA ALA A 161 0.20 21.73 6.36
C ALA A 161 0.92 22.88 7.07
N SER A 162 2.24 22.79 7.20
CA SER A 162 3.08 23.82 7.82
C SER A 162 4.07 24.40 6.81
N LEU A 163 3.91 25.68 6.47
CA LEU A 163 4.82 26.41 5.58
C LEU A 163 5.90 27.13 6.39
N LEU A 164 7.16 26.86 6.06
CA LEU A 164 8.34 27.55 6.56
C LEU A 164 9.01 28.31 5.41
N ARG A 165 9.36 29.57 5.65
CA ARG A 165 10.14 30.42 4.74
C ARG A 165 11.23 31.15 5.51
N ILE A 166 12.36 31.39 4.88
CA ILE A 166 13.47 32.13 5.50
C ILE A 166 12.99 33.53 5.89
N GLY A 167 13.14 33.90 7.16
CA GLY A 167 12.78 35.23 7.68
C GLY A 167 11.29 35.43 7.99
N HIS A 168 10.48 34.36 7.97
CA HIS A 168 9.06 34.39 8.32
C HIS A 168 8.73 33.39 9.43
N ASP A 169 7.68 33.67 10.21
CA ASP A 169 7.11 32.70 11.14
C ASP A 169 6.47 31.52 10.37
N THR A 170 6.39 30.35 11.04
CA THR A 170 5.72 29.18 10.48
C THR A 170 4.22 29.44 10.35
N GLU A 171 3.69 29.24 9.15
CA GLU A 171 2.26 29.34 8.88
C GLU A 171 1.61 27.96 8.81
N LEU A 172 0.42 27.83 9.40
CA LEU A 172 -0.32 26.57 9.45
C LEU A 172 -1.64 26.68 8.67
N GLN A 173 -1.99 25.61 7.98
CA GLN A 173 -3.30 25.43 7.35
C GLN A 173 -3.83 24.02 7.65
N ALA A 174 -5.14 23.90 7.83
CA ALA A 174 -5.79 22.60 7.96
C ALA A 174 -5.94 21.94 6.58
N VAL A 175 -5.56 20.67 6.49
CA VAL A 175 -5.82 19.83 5.31
C VAL A 175 -7.26 19.35 5.41
N THR A 176 -8.12 19.82 4.51
CA THR A 176 -9.53 19.42 4.45
C THR A 176 -9.79 18.39 3.35
N GLU A 177 -8.89 18.28 2.40
CA GLU A 177 -9.00 17.33 1.29
C GLU A 177 -7.63 16.72 0.98
N GLN A 178 -7.62 15.40 0.79
CA GLN A 178 -6.48 14.63 0.31
C GLN A 178 -6.95 13.70 -0.80
N GLN A 179 -6.27 13.74 -1.94
CA GLN A 179 -6.55 12.88 -3.08
C GLN A 179 -5.27 12.23 -3.57
N SER A 180 -5.35 10.92 -3.85
CA SER A 180 -4.28 10.16 -4.45
C SER A 180 -4.78 9.55 -5.75
N GLN A 181 -4.12 9.87 -6.85
CA GLN A 181 -4.37 9.28 -8.16
C GLN A 181 -3.05 8.77 -8.73
N SER A 182 -3.10 7.86 -9.71
CA SER A 182 -1.89 7.31 -10.30
C SER A 182 -0.96 8.41 -10.81
N GLY A 183 0.18 8.60 -10.13
CA GLY A 183 1.18 9.61 -10.46
C GLY A 183 0.88 11.03 -9.98
N GLN A 184 -0.14 11.25 -9.15
CA GLN A 184 -0.46 12.57 -8.59
C GLN A 184 -0.96 12.47 -7.15
N GLN A 185 -0.45 13.32 -6.26
CA GLN A 185 -0.93 13.50 -4.90
C GLN A 185 -1.39 14.95 -4.72
N ARG A 186 -2.59 15.17 -4.16
CA ARG A 186 -3.11 16.51 -3.88
C ARG A 186 -3.50 16.64 -2.41
N TYR A 187 -3.14 17.77 -1.83
CA TYR A 187 -3.61 18.22 -0.52
C TYR A 187 -4.21 19.61 -0.67
N ALA A 188 -5.38 19.85 -0.10
CA ALA A 188 -6.02 21.16 -0.14
C ALA A 188 -6.65 21.54 1.20
N GLY A 189 -6.76 22.84 1.41
CA GLY A 189 -7.39 23.47 2.55
C GLY A 189 -8.08 24.76 2.12
N LYS A 190 -8.44 25.59 3.11
CA LYS A 190 -9.14 26.85 2.85
C LYS A 190 -8.34 27.79 1.95
N ASP A 191 -7.08 28.02 2.29
CA ASP A 191 -6.21 29.00 1.63
C ASP A 191 -4.92 28.34 1.10
N PHE A 192 -4.94 27.03 0.81
CA PHE A 192 -3.83 26.36 0.15
C PHE A 192 -4.25 25.20 -0.74
N ASN A 193 -3.46 24.96 -1.78
CA ASN A 193 -3.56 23.79 -2.64
C ASN A 193 -2.15 23.33 -3.05
N LEU A 194 -1.80 22.10 -2.71
CA LEU A 194 -0.55 21.46 -3.05
C LEU A 194 -0.80 20.31 -4.00
N VAL A 195 -0.18 20.36 -5.18
CA VAL A 195 -0.21 19.29 -6.19
C VAL A 195 1.20 18.76 -6.38
N MET A 196 1.39 17.47 -6.10
CA MET A 196 2.60 16.73 -6.36
C MET A 196 2.38 15.82 -7.56
N THR A 197 3.27 15.88 -8.54
CA THR A 197 3.22 15.03 -9.74
C THR A 197 4.45 14.14 -9.76
N LYS A 198 4.23 12.85 -10.04
CA LYS A 198 5.31 11.89 -10.25
C LYS A 198 6.21 12.41 -11.36
N GLY A 199 7.48 12.55 -11.05
CA GLY A 199 8.43 13.13 -11.95
C GLY A 199 9.67 13.44 -11.17
N GLN A 200 10.81 13.11 -11.74
CA GLN A 200 12.05 13.38 -11.08
C GLN A 200 12.23 14.89 -10.88
N CYS A 201 12.76 15.23 -9.72
CA CYS A 201 13.16 16.57 -9.36
C CYS A 201 14.57 16.49 -8.78
N ASN A 202 15.48 17.25 -9.36
CA ASN A 202 16.85 17.37 -8.89
C ASN A 202 17.03 18.78 -8.36
N ASP A 203 17.35 18.87 -7.07
CA ASP A 203 17.93 20.07 -6.51
C ASP A 203 19.43 19.99 -6.78
N THR A 204 19.92 20.80 -7.71
CA THR A 204 21.31 20.83 -8.21
C THR A 204 22.38 20.99 -7.13
N MET A 205 21.97 21.23 -5.87
CA MET A 205 22.83 21.42 -4.71
C MET A 205 22.94 20.20 -3.79
N SER A 206 22.21 19.11 -4.05
CA SER A 206 22.18 17.92 -3.19
C SER A 206 22.65 16.67 -3.93
N ASP A 207 23.39 15.78 -3.27
CA ASP A 207 23.65 14.41 -3.76
C ASP A 207 22.39 13.53 -3.53
N SER A 208 21.24 14.02 -3.98
CA SER A 208 19.93 13.40 -3.80
C SER A 208 19.04 13.54 -5.04
N VAL A 209 18.24 12.51 -5.31
CA VAL A 209 17.22 12.51 -6.37
C VAL A 209 15.85 12.38 -5.71
N PHE A 210 14.96 13.33 -6.02
CA PHE A 210 13.59 13.35 -5.52
C PHE A 210 12.63 12.86 -6.60
N GLY A 211 11.64 12.07 -6.20
CA GLY A 211 10.71 11.40 -7.11
C GLY A 211 9.47 12.21 -7.51
N TRP A 212 9.31 13.40 -6.94
CA TRP A 212 8.13 14.23 -7.13
C TRP A 212 8.50 15.68 -7.43
N GLN A 213 7.75 16.26 -8.35
CA GLN A 213 7.69 17.70 -8.58
C GLN A 213 6.45 18.24 -7.88
N ALA A 214 6.52 19.47 -7.38
CA ALA A 214 5.42 20.08 -6.65
C ALA A 214 5.08 21.47 -7.16
N LYS A 215 3.79 21.77 -7.12
CA LYS A 215 3.22 23.10 -7.29
C LYS A 215 2.36 23.40 -6.07
N LEU A 216 2.67 24.50 -5.39
CA LEU A 216 1.96 24.95 -4.21
C LEU A 216 1.32 26.31 -4.50
N GLU A 217 0.06 26.44 -4.16
CA GLU A 217 -0.62 27.72 -3.99
C GLU A 217 -0.89 27.92 -2.50
N TRP A 218 -0.44 29.03 -1.93
CA TRP A 218 -0.60 29.35 -0.51
C TRP A 218 -0.98 30.82 -0.36
N GLN A 219 -2.21 31.09 0.08
CA GLN A 219 -2.77 32.44 0.22
C GLN A 219 -2.57 33.31 -1.04
N GLY A 220 -2.77 32.71 -2.22
CA GLY A 220 -2.60 33.35 -3.52
C GLY A 220 -1.15 33.47 -4.03
N GLN A 221 -0.15 33.03 -3.26
CA GLN A 221 1.24 32.92 -3.71
C GLN A 221 1.51 31.55 -4.34
N GLN A 222 2.29 31.52 -5.41
CA GLN A 222 2.64 30.28 -6.12
C GLN A 222 4.10 29.90 -5.89
N TYR A 223 4.33 28.62 -5.65
CA TYR A 223 5.65 28.03 -5.48
C TYR A 223 5.80 26.77 -6.32
N GLN A 224 7.04 26.49 -6.74
CA GLN A 224 7.41 25.28 -7.46
C GLN A 224 8.70 24.70 -6.87
N GLY A 225 8.79 23.37 -6.84
CA GLY A 225 9.94 22.71 -6.23
C GLY A 225 9.85 21.19 -6.26
N CYS A 226 10.66 20.55 -5.43
CA CYS A 226 10.71 19.10 -5.28
C CYS A 226 9.87 18.63 -4.09
N ALA A 227 9.54 17.34 -4.07
CA ALA A 227 8.80 16.75 -2.97
C ALA A 227 9.16 15.29 -2.72
N THR A 228 8.76 14.83 -1.52
CA THR A 228 8.72 13.43 -1.11
C THR A 228 7.35 13.15 -0.49
N LEU A 229 6.77 11.99 -0.81
CA LEU A 229 5.67 11.46 -0.01
C LEU A 229 6.19 11.04 1.37
N GLY A 230 5.30 10.99 2.36
CA GLY A 230 5.67 10.41 3.65
C GLY A 230 6.19 8.98 3.48
N SER A 231 7.27 8.64 4.18
CA SER A 231 8.02 7.39 3.96
C SER A 231 7.51 6.22 4.79
N SER A 232 6.27 6.32 5.27
CA SER A 232 5.56 5.22 5.95
C SER A 232 4.97 4.25 4.93
N ASP A 233 5.16 2.96 5.17
CA ASP A 233 4.36 1.93 4.49
C ASP A 233 2.92 1.94 5.00
N ALA A 234 1.96 2.05 4.07
CA ALA A 234 0.54 2.03 4.38
C ALA A 234 0.03 0.61 4.69
N THR A 235 0.77 -0.44 4.32
CA THR A 235 0.34 -1.83 4.47
C THR A 235 0.75 -2.46 5.81
N ARG A 236 1.44 -1.73 6.69
CA ARG A 236 1.89 -2.23 8.00
C ARG A 236 0.77 -2.77 8.91
N GLY A 237 -0.49 -2.44 8.64
CA GLY A 237 -1.64 -3.02 9.37
C GLY A 237 -1.73 -4.54 9.26
N TRP A 238 -1.10 -5.15 8.25
CA TRP A 238 -1.04 -6.61 8.07
C TRP A 238 0.03 -7.29 8.91
N VAL A 239 1.03 -6.55 9.40
CA VAL A 239 2.16 -7.09 10.17
C VAL A 239 1.65 -7.77 11.43
N GLY A 240 2.09 -9.00 11.65
CA GLY A 240 1.67 -9.79 12.80
C GLY A 240 1.99 -11.26 12.65
N GLN A 241 1.57 -12.03 13.65
CA GLN A 241 1.62 -13.47 13.64
C GLN A 241 0.20 -14.01 13.66
N TYR A 242 -0.08 -14.99 12.81
CA TYR A 242 -1.38 -15.62 12.65
C TYR A 242 -1.22 -17.12 12.77
N GLN A 243 -2.11 -17.79 13.49
CA GLN A 243 -1.99 -19.20 13.80
C GLN A 243 -3.33 -19.92 13.68
N GLY A 244 -3.29 -21.15 13.19
CA GLY A 244 -4.44 -22.05 13.15
C GLY A 244 -4.02 -23.50 13.25
N THR A 245 -4.86 -24.34 13.82
CA THR A 245 -4.61 -25.78 13.96
C THR A 245 -5.53 -26.54 13.03
N SER A 246 -4.93 -27.37 12.16
CA SER A 246 -5.68 -28.30 11.32
C SER A 246 -6.11 -29.51 12.15
N MET A 247 -7.37 -29.91 12.04
CA MET A 247 -7.97 -30.98 12.86
C MET A 247 -8.48 -32.13 11.98
N MET A 248 -8.36 -33.36 12.47
CA MET A 248 -9.06 -34.55 11.96
C MET A 248 -10.03 -35.05 13.02
N GLY A 249 -11.31 -34.67 12.92
CA GLY A 249 -12.24 -34.80 14.03
C GLY A 249 -11.76 -33.95 15.22
N ASP A 250 -11.62 -34.57 16.39
CA ASP A 250 -11.10 -33.90 17.60
C ASP A 250 -9.57 -34.02 17.75
N THR A 251 -8.88 -34.62 16.77
CA THR A 251 -7.43 -34.84 16.82
C THR A 251 -6.69 -33.71 16.09
N PRO A 252 -5.79 -32.96 16.74
CA PRO A 252 -4.94 -31.99 16.04
C PRO A 252 -3.97 -32.72 15.10
N LEU A 253 -3.81 -32.22 13.88
CA LEU A 253 -2.88 -32.77 12.88
C LEU A 253 -1.56 -31.98 12.84
N PHE A 254 -1.66 -30.66 12.83
CA PHE A 254 -0.53 -29.74 12.88
C PHE A 254 -1.05 -28.32 13.14
N THR A 255 -0.17 -27.47 13.66
CA THR A 255 -0.40 -26.04 13.81
C THR A 255 0.38 -25.30 12.75
N THR A 256 -0.30 -24.44 11.99
CA THR A 256 0.32 -23.54 11.03
C THR A 256 0.46 -22.16 11.66
N THR A 257 1.67 -21.63 11.66
CA THR A 257 1.98 -20.27 12.11
C THR A 257 2.54 -19.48 10.93
N ILE A 258 1.88 -18.38 10.56
CA ILE A 258 2.36 -17.43 9.57
C ILE A 258 2.80 -16.15 10.27
N LYS A 259 4.00 -15.66 9.95
CA LYS A 259 4.48 -14.36 10.38
C LYS A 259 4.63 -13.44 9.18
N LEU A 260 3.96 -12.28 9.22
CA LEU A 260 4.09 -11.21 8.25
C LEU A 260 4.97 -10.12 8.87
N ASN A 261 6.22 -9.99 8.43
CA ASN A 261 7.19 -9.08 9.05
C ASN A 261 7.10 -7.65 8.47
N PRO A 262 7.51 -6.61 9.22
CA PRO A 262 7.49 -5.21 8.76
C PRO A 262 8.33 -4.92 7.52
N ASP A 263 9.27 -5.79 7.18
CA ASP A 263 10.15 -5.69 6.02
C ASP A 263 9.59 -6.36 4.76
N HIS A 264 8.32 -6.79 4.80
CA HIS A 264 7.65 -7.59 3.79
C HIS A 264 8.14 -9.03 3.63
N SER A 265 9.05 -9.51 4.48
CA SER A 265 9.35 -10.94 4.55
C SER A 265 8.21 -11.70 5.26
N ALA A 266 8.04 -12.96 4.90
CA ALA A 266 7.08 -13.86 5.51
C ALA A 266 7.73 -15.18 5.87
N THR A 267 7.28 -15.79 6.97
CA THR A 267 7.62 -17.16 7.33
C THR A 267 6.36 -17.95 7.57
N THR A 268 6.36 -19.22 7.18
CA THR A 268 5.34 -20.20 7.60
C THR A 268 6.03 -21.34 8.33
N GLU A 269 5.53 -21.69 9.50
CA GLU A 269 5.96 -22.83 10.30
C GLU A 269 4.81 -23.81 10.47
N TYR A 270 5.12 -25.11 10.35
CA TYR A 270 4.18 -26.21 10.57
C TYR A 270 4.70 -27.07 11.71
N ASP A 271 4.00 -27.04 12.84
CA ASP A 271 4.32 -27.81 14.03
C ASP A 271 3.42 -29.03 14.12
N TYR A 272 3.99 -30.22 14.12
CA TYR A 272 3.26 -31.48 14.22
C TYR A 272 3.15 -31.91 15.69
N PRO A 273 2.03 -32.53 16.13
CA PRO A 273 1.92 -33.10 17.46
C PRO A 273 3.00 -34.17 17.69
N GLY A 274 3.67 -34.10 18.84
CA GLY A 274 4.75 -35.02 19.20
C GLY A 274 6.13 -34.38 19.04
N ASP A 275 7.16 -35.22 18.86
CA ASP A 275 8.57 -34.78 18.72
C ASP A 275 9.03 -34.73 17.25
N GLU A 276 8.09 -34.59 16.31
CA GLU A 276 8.42 -34.44 14.89
C GLU A 276 9.00 -33.04 14.62
N PRO A 277 10.08 -32.92 13.80
CA PRO A 277 10.64 -31.63 13.47
C PRO A 277 9.66 -30.74 12.71
N SER A 278 9.57 -29.46 13.10
CA SER A 278 8.75 -28.47 12.42
C SER A 278 9.20 -28.24 10.97
N LEU A 279 8.24 -27.98 10.09
CA LEU A 279 8.52 -27.56 8.72
C LEU A 279 8.54 -26.04 8.62
N ASN A 280 9.50 -25.49 7.87
CA ASN A 280 9.59 -24.05 7.66
C ASN A 280 9.58 -23.67 6.18
N GLU A 281 9.00 -22.50 5.93
CA GLU A 281 8.98 -21.82 4.66
C GLU A 281 9.34 -20.36 4.86
N THR A 282 10.05 -19.80 3.90
CA THR A 282 10.41 -18.37 3.87
C THR A 282 10.03 -17.76 2.55
N GLY A 283 9.68 -16.48 2.58
CA GLY A 283 9.31 -15.71 1.40
C GLY A 283 8.88 -14.30 1.76
N PHE A 284 7.81 -13.81 1.15
CA PHE A 284 7.35 -12.43 1.30
C PHE A 284 5.82 -12.32 1.25
N TRP A 285 5.31 -11.16 1.65
CA TRP A 285 3.89 -10.85 1.62
C TRP A 285 3.60 -9.47 1.05
N GLN A 286 2.43 -9.32 0.42
CA GLN A 286 1.98 -8.08 -0.19
C GLN A 286 0.46 -7.95 -0.12
N GLN A 287 -0.01 -6.76 0.22
CA GLN A 287 -1.43 -6.43 0.14
C GLN A 287 -1.90 -6.46 -1.32
N THR A 288 -3.12 -6.95 -1.55
CA THR A 288 -3.78 -6.96 -2.88
C THR A 288 -5.03 -6.08 -2.90
N SER A 289 -5.73 -5.98 -1.77
CA SER A 289 -6.87 -5.08 -1.54
C SER A 289 -6.96 -4.72 -0.06
N ALA A 290 -7.94 -3.91 0.35
CA ALA A 290 -8.18 -3.60 1.76
C ALA A 290 -8.40 -4.85 2.65
N THR A 291 -8.87 -5.96 2.06
CA THR A 291 -9.21 -7.19 2.79
C THR A 291 -8.41 -8.40 2.35
N GLN A 292 -7.45 -8.27 1.42
CA GLN A 292 -6.69 -9.41 0.92
C GLN A 292 -5.19 -9.19 0.93
N VAL A 293 -4.46 -10.23 1.35
CA VAL A 293 -3.00 -10.29 1.36
C VAL A 293 -2.51 -11.53 0.64
N LYS A 294 -1.58 -11.36 -0.28
CA LYS A 294 -0.88 -12.46 -0.95
C LYS A 294 0.40 -12.78 -0.18
N VAL A 295 0.56 -14.05 0.18
CA VAL A 295 1.77 -14.60 0.79
C VAL A 295 2.43 -15.53 -0.23
N THR A 296 3.68 -15.25 -0.56
CA THR A 296 4.46 -16.03 -1.52
C THR A 296 5.69 -16.59 -0.81
N MET A 297 5.70 -17.92 -0.60
CA MET A 297 6.85 -18.66 -0.10
C MET A 297 7.75 -19.02 -1.28
N VAL A 298 9.06 -18.90 -1.11
CA VAL A 298 10.07 -19.15 -2.15
C VAL A 298 11.06 -20.25 -1.78
N SER A 299 11.06 -20.65 -0.51
CA SER A 299 11.87 -21.72 0.05
C SER A 299 11.02 -22.56 0.99
N HIS A 300 11.18 -23.88 0.91
CA HIS A 300 10.63 -24.88 1.81
C HIS A 300 11.78 -25.78 2.28
N GLN A 301 12.05 -25.79 3.59
CA GLN A 301 13.18 -26.54 4.17
C GLN A 301 14.53 -26.23 3.51
N GLY A 302 14.77 -24.94 3.22
CA GLY A 302 15.99 -24.47 2.54
C GLY A 302 16.09 -24.85 1.06
N ARG A 303 15.05 -25.47 0.48
CA ARG A 303 14.97 -25.79 -0.95
C ARG A 303 13.99 -24.86 -1.63
N ARG A 304 14.38 -24.38 -2.81
CA ARG A 304 13.54 -23.49 -3.59
C ARG A 304 12.22 -24.16 -3.99
N LEU A 305 11.12 -23.53 -3.62
CA LEU A 305 9.75 -23.94 -3.97
C LEU A 305 8.89 -22.68 -3.97
N ILE A 306 8.24 -22.37 -5.10
CA ILE A 306 7.33 -21.22 -5.15
C ILE A 306 5.93 -21.69 -4.78
N SER A 307 5.44 -21.20 -3.64
CA SER A 307 4.06 -21.40 -3.22
C SER A 307 3.38 -20.06 -2.97
N GLU A 308 2.15 -19.92 -3.45
CA GLU A 308 1.34 -18.71 -3.30
C GLU A 308 0.00 -19.00 -2.64
N ARG A 309 -0.34 -18.19 -1.64
CA ARG A 309 -1.65 -18.20 -0.96
C ARG A 309 -2.22 -16.79 -0.96
N LEU A 310 -3.48 -16.66 -1.37
CA LEU A 310 -4.23 -15.40 -1.26
C LEU A 310 -5.17 -15.50 -0.07
N PHE A 311 -4.82 -14.81 1.02
CA PHE A 311 -5.64 -14.75 2.21
C PHE A 311 -6.65 -13.62 2.12
N THR A 312 -7.87 -13.87 2.61
CA THR A 312 -8.87 -12.84 2.90
C THR A 312 -8.94 -12.64 4.41
N LEU A 313 -8.98 -11.38 4.84
CA LEU A 313 -9.16 -10.98 6.23
C LEU A 313 -10.65 -10.82 6.52
N GLU A 314 -11.20 -11.71 7.34
CA GLU A 314 -12.60 -11.72 7.77
C GLU A 314 -12.66 -11.92 9.29
N ASP A 315 -13.38 -11.05 10.00
CA ASP A 315 -13.50 -11.09 11.46
C ASP A 315 -12.15 -11.17 12.22
N GLY A 316 -11.12 -10.54 11.65
CA GLY A 316 -9.76 -10.54 12.17
C GLY A 316 -8.94 -11.80 11.86
N GLN A 317 -9.50 -12.78 11.17
CA GLN A 317 -8.83 -14.03 10.78
C GLN A 317 -8.41 -14.01 9.31
N LEU A 318 -7.26 -14.63 9.00
CA LEU A 318 -6.84 -14.86 7.64
C LEU A 318 -7.39 -16.20 7.15
N THR A 319 -8.11 -16.21 6.04
CA THR A 319 -8.69 -17.42 5.44
C THR A 319 -8.23 -17.60 4.01
N THR A 320 -7.93 -18.85 3.61
CA THR A 320 -7.70 -19.23 2.22
C THR A 320 -8.18 -20.66 1.98
N GLN A 321 -8.71 -20.96 0.81
CA GLN A 321 -9.20 -22.30 0.45
C GLN A 321 -8.23 -23.08 -0.43
N GLU A 322 -7.29 -22.38 -1.05
CA GLU A 322 -6.41 -22.93 -2.07
C GLU A 322 -4.99 -22.41 -1.90
N GLU A 323 -4.05 -23.16 -2.45
CA GLU A 323 -2.65 -22.81 -2.57
C GLU A 323 -2.18 -23.10 -3.99
N THR A 324 -1.35 -22.23 -4.55
CA THR A 324 -0.75 -22.45 -5.88
C THR A 324 0.72 -22.75 -5.74
N ILE A 325 1.13 -23.97 -6.07
CA ILE A 325 2.52 -24.43 -6.03
C ILE A 325 3.03 -24.58 -7.45
N ASN A 326 4.08 -23.84 -7.81
CA ASN A 326 4.67 -23.83 -9.15
C ASN A 326 3.63 -23.69 -10.28
N GLY A 327 2.60 -22.86 -10.06
CA GLY A 327 1.53 -22.58 -11.02
C GLY A 327 0.39 -23.61 -11.05
N GLN A 328 0.43 -24.65 -10.21
CA GLN A 328 -0.67 -25.61 -10.04
C GLN A 328 -1.42 -25.33 -8.74
N THR A 329 -2.75 -25.23 -8.81
CA THR A 329 -3.60 -24.91 -7.66
C THR A 329 -4.11 -26.18 -6.99
N PHE A 330 -3.98 -26.24 -5.67
CA PHE A 330 -4.38 -27.33 -4.80
C PHE A 330 -5.36 -26.84 -3.74
N PRO A 331 -6.45 -27.57 -3.46
CA PRO A 331 -7.35 -27.23 -2.37
C PRO A 331 -6.70 -27.54 -1.01
N LEU A 332 -6.91 -26.66 -0.03
CA LEU A 332 -6.43 -26.81 1.36
C LEU A 332 -7.44 -27.54 2.25
N GLY A 333 -8.22 -28.47 1.66
CA GLY A 333 -9.28 -29.21 2.35
C GLY A 333 -10.61 -28.45 2.45
N GLY A 334 -11.64 -29.11 3.01
CA GLY A 334 -13.02 -28.62 2.96
C GLY A 334 -13.31 -27.32 3.73
N ALA A 335 -12.48 -26.98 4.72
CA ALA A 335 -12.57 -25.73 5.48
C ALA A 335 -11.48 -24.71 5.08
N GLY A 336 -10.56 -25.09 4.18
CA GLY A 336 -9.36 -24.31 3.90
C GLY A 336 -8.45 -24.15 5.12
N LEU A 337 -7.58 -23.15 5.06
CA LEU A 337 -6.72 -22.70 6.14
C LEU A 337 -7.32 -21.44 6.77
N VAL A 338 -7.53 -21.47 8.08
CA VAL A 338 -8.05 -20.36 8.90
C VAL A 338 -7.04 -20.04 9.99
N LEU A 339 -6.55 -18.81 10.04
CA LEU A 339 -5.51 -18.36 10.97
C LEU A 339 -5.99 -17.16 11.78
N ALA A 340 -6.02 -17.29 13.10
CA ALA A 340 -6.35 -16.22 14.02
C ALA A 340 -5.08 -15.43 14.43
N PRO A 341 -5.19 -14.13 14.74
CA PRO A 341 -4.05 -13.34 15.18
C PRO A 341 -3.57 -13.85 16.54
N VAL A 342 -2.26 -14.03 16.68
CA VAL A 342 -1.62 -14.35 17.94
C VAL A 342 -1.38 -13.04 18.68
N ALA A 343 -1.85 -12.95 19.92
CA ALA A 343 -1.59 -11.78 20.75
C ALA A 343 -0.08 -11.58 20.89
N ALA A 344 0.40 -10.34 20.77
CA ALA A 344 1.77 -10.02 21.09
C ALA A 344 2.02 -10.38 22.56
N THR A 345 2.91 -11.34 22.80
CA THR A 345 3.44 -11.57 24.15
C THR A 345 4.43 -10.44 24.43
N ASP A 346 4.06 -9.54 25.34
CA ASP A 346 4.91 -8.45 25.84
C ASP A 346 6.22 -8.93 26.46
#